data_AF-A0A9E3BQG5-F1
#
_entry.id   AF-A0A9E3BQG5-F1
#
_cell.length_a   1.000
_cell.length_b   1.000
_cell.length_c   1.000
_cell.angle_alpha   90.00
_cell.angle_beta   90.00
_cell.angle_gamma   90.00
#
_symmetry.space_group_name_H-M   'P 1'
#
loop_
_entity.id
_entity.type
_entity.pdbx_description
1 polymer ?
#
loop_
_entity_poly.entity_id
_entity_poly.type
_entity_poly.pdbx_seq_one_letter_code
_entity_poly.pdbx_strand_id
1 'polypeptide(L)'
;MSKGSGAPWRRVGTPGEGFTYLRANGEPLRSRAALARIRALVIPPAWTDVEISPDPDAKVQVTGIDAAGRKQYRYHPDFVNKGARRKYRKLLDFARVLPRLREATNRHLAQEGVGRERVLATVVRLMTRGFFRVGSERYAVENKTFGLTTLRKT
;
A
#
# COMPACT_ATOMS: atom_id res chain seq x y z
N MET A 1 -23.61 13.41 -5.55
CA MET A 1 -23.58 13.05 -6.99
C MET A 1 -22.21 13.43 -7.54
N SER A 2 -21.31 12.46 -7.78
CA SER A 2 -20.04 12.71 -8.47
C SER A 2 -20.06 11.92 -9.78
N LYS A 3 -20.40 12.61 -10.88
CA LYS A 3 -20.18 12.15 -12.25
C LYS A 3 -18.78 12.66 -12.63
N GLY A 4 -17.81 11.75 -12.73
CA GLY A 4 -16.44 12.12 -13.07
C GLY A 4 -15.52 10.96 -13.43
N SER A 5 -16.01 9.73 -13.66
CA SER A 5 -15.13 8.67 -14.19
C SER A 5 -15.05 8.79 -15.72
N GLY A 6 -14.37 9.83 -16.21
CA GLY A 6 -13.86 9.77 -17.58
C GLY A 6 -12.94 8.55 -17.70
N ALA A 7 -12.98 7.84 -18.82
CA ALA A 7 -12.09 6.72 -19.05
C ALA A 7 -10.61 7.16 -18.97
N PRO A 8 -9.71 6.30 -18.45
CA PRO A 8 -8.34 6.69 -18.14
C PRO A 8 -7.55 7.08 -19.39
N TRP A 9 -6.61 7.99 -19.21
CA TRP A 9 -5.58 8.27 -20.21
C TRP A 9 -4.47 7.22 -20.13
N ARG A 10 -3.88 6.86 -21.26
CA ARG A 10 -2.83 5.84 -21.35
C ARG A 10 -1.49 6.47 -21.73
N ARG A 11 -0.41 6.03 -21.11
CA ARG A 11 0.95 6.39 -21.55
C ARG A 11 1.45 5.33 -22.53
N VAL A 12 2.01 5.78 -23.65
CA VAL A 12 2.67 4.94 -24.66
C VAL A 12 4.07 5.48 -24.96
N GLY A 13 4.93 4.65 -25.55
CA GLY A 13 6.32 4.98 -25.85
C GLY A 13 7.29 4.55 -24.75
N THR A 14 8.57 4.88 -24.93
CA THR A 14 9.68 4.42 -24.09
C THR A 14 10.46 5.61 -23.54
N PRO A 15 11.26 5.42 -22.46
CA PRO A 15 12.11 6.50 -21.95
C PRO A 15 13.10 7.06 -22.98
N GLY A 16 13.53 6.25 -23.96
CA GLY A 16 14.48 6.64 -25.00
C GLY A 16 13.85 7.42 -26.17
N GLU A 17 12.62 7.08 -26.55
CA GLU A 17 11.90 7.73 -27.66
C GLU A 17 10.98 8.86 -27.20
N GLY A 18 10.72 8.92 -25.88
CA GLY A 18 9.76 9.82 -25.28
C GLY A 18 8.38 9.17 -25.07
N PHE A 19 7.60 9.81 -24.21
CA PHE A 19 6.26 9.34 -23.86
C PHE A 19 5.18 10.19 -24.53
N THR A 20 4.18 9.52 -25.08
CA THR A 20 2.93 10.13 -25.55
C THR A 20 1.77 9.69 -24.66
N TYR A 21 0.78 10.57 -24.49
CA TYR A 21 -0.41 10.28 -23.70
C TYR A 21 -1.62 10.26 -24.61
N LEU A 22 -2.41 9.19 -24.51
CA LEU A 22 -3.60 8.97 -25.32
C LEU A 22 -4.84 9.06 -24.45
N ARG A 23 -5.92 9.59 -25.04
CA ARG A 23 -7.27 9.52 -24.47
C ARG A 23 -7.85 8.13 -24.66
N ALA A 24 -8.97 7.86 -24.01
CA ALA A 24 -9.65 6.57 -24.11
C ALA A 24 -10.11 6.20 -25.52
N ASN A 25 -10.33 7.20 -26.38
CA ASN A 25 -10.67 7.01 -27.80
C ASN A 25 -9.43 6.82 -28.70
N GLY A 26 -8.22 6.71 -28.13
CA GLY A 26 -6.96 6.55 -28.89
C GLY A 26 -6.33 7.85 -29.37
N GLU A 27 -7.03 8.99 -29.28
CA GLU A 27 -6.53 10.27 -29.74
C GLU A 27 -5.43 10.84 -28.83
N PRO A 28 -4.39 11.52 -29.38
CA PRO A 28 -3.37 12.18 -28.59
C PRO A 28 -3.93 13.25 -27.63
N LEU A 29 -3.49 13.21 -26.38
CA LEU A 29 -3.82 14.21 -25.36
C LEU A 29 -2.96 15.47 -25.55
N ARG A 30 -3.53 16.49 -26.20
CA ARG A 30 -2.83 17.75 -26.51
C ARG A 30 -3.03 18.88 -25.50
N SER A 31 -3.90 18.69 -24.49
CA SER A 31 -4.20 19.74 -23.51
C SER A 31 -2.96 20.08 -22.67
N ARG A 32 -2.50 21.34 -22.75
CA ARG A 32 -1.34 21.82 -21.99
C ARG A 32 -1.53 21.66 -20.48
N ALA A 33 -2.73 21.94 -19.98
CA ALA A 33 -3.06 21.78 -18.56
C ALA A 33 -3.00 20.31 -18.13
N ALA A 34 -3.57 19.40 -18.94
CA ALA A 34 -3.51 17.97 -18.66
C ALA A 34 -2.08 17.43 -18.65
N LEU A 35 -1.27 17.81 -19.65
CA LEU A 35 0.14 17.41 -19.74
C LEU A 35 0.98 17.97 -18.59
N ALA A 36 0.71 19.21 -18.16
CA ALA A 36 1.37 19.79 -16.98
C ALA A 36 1.06 19.00 -15.71
N ARG A 37 -0.21 18.62 -15.50
CA ARG A 37 -0.61 17.77 -14.37
C ARG A 37 0.09 16.42 -14.42
N ILE A 38 0.12 15.76 -15.57
CA ILE A 38 0.80 14.46 -15.73
C ILE A 38 2.29 14.56 -15.35
N ARG A 39 2.98 15.62 -15.77
CA ARG A 39 4.39 15.84 -15.38
C ARG A 39 4.55 16.00 -13.87
N ALA A 40 3.64 16.73 -13.21
CA ALA A 40 3.64 16.90 -11.76
C ALA A 40 3.38 15.58 -10.99
N LEU A 41 2.78 14.57 -11.64
CA LEU A 41 2.60 13.24 -11.04
C LEU A 41 3.90 12.42 -10.99
N VAL A 42 5.00 12.86 -11.60
CA VAL A 42 6.35 12.26 -11.56
C VAL A 42 6.33 10.73 -11.78
N ILE A 43 5.62 10.26 -12.80
CA ILE A 43 5.42 8.82 -13.05
C ILE A 43 6.77 8.18 -13.46
N PRO A 44 7.25 7.11 -12.78
CA PRO A 44 8.53 6.51 -13.11
C PRO A 44 8.58 6.06 -14.58
N PRO A 45 9.71 6.30 -15.27
CA PRO A 45 9.85 5.97 -16.69
C PRO A 45 9.79 4.45 -16.93
N ALA A 46 10.28 3.65 -15.98
CA ALA A 46 10.29 2.19 -16.09
C ALA A 46 8.92 1.51 -15.91
N TRP A 47 7.85 2.26 -15.59
CA TRP A 47 6.52 1.65 -15.45
C TRP A 47 5.89 1.33 -16.81
N THR A 48 5.27 0.17 -16.94
CA THR A 48 4.45 -0.22 -18.10
C THR A 48 2.96 -0.18 -17.76
N ASP A 49 2.10 -0.32 -18.77
CA ASP A 49 0.63 -0.32 -18.64
C ASP A 49 0.10 0.84 -17.77
N VAL A 50 0.64 2.04 -18.02
CA VAL A 50 0.34 3.21 -17.21
C VAL A 50 -1.01 3.80 -17.62
N GLU A 51 -1.92 3.84 -16.66
CA GLU A 51 -3.22 4.49 -16.74
C GLU A 51 -3.29 5.68 -15.79
N ILE A 52 -3.83 6.80 -16.27
CA ILE A 52 -3.88 8.08 -15.56
C ILE A 52 -5.33 8.54 -15.49
N SER A 53 -5.82 8.85 -14.29
CA SER A 53 -7.18 9.38 -14.11
C SER A 53 -7.31 10.75 -14.79
N PRO A 54 -8.34 11.01 -15.61
CA PRO A 54 -8.62 12.35 -16.14
C PRO A 54 -9.13 13.30 -15.07
N ASP A 55 -9.73 12.76 -14.01
CA ASP A 55 -10.24 13.51 -12.87
C ASP A 55 -9.08 13.90 -11.91
N PRO A 56 -8.79 15.19 -11.71
CA PRO A 56 -7.76 15.65 -10.79
C PRO A 56 -8.08 15.31 -9.33
N ASP A 57 -9.36 15.14 -8.95
CA ASP A 57 -9.78 14.87 -7.58
C ASP A 57 -9.88 13.37 -7.27
N ALA A 58 -9.64 12.50 -8.26
CA ALA A 58 -9.65 11.07 -8.07
C ALA A 58 -8.61 10.62 -7.03
N LYS A 59 -9.04 9.79 -6.08
CA LYS A 59 -8.18 9.25 -5.01
C LYS A 59 -6.91 8.59 -5.55
N VAL A 60 -7.04 7.80 -6.61
CA VAL A 60 -5.93 7.21 -7.37
C VAL A 60 -5.75 8.03 -8.62
N GLN A 61 -4.56 8.60 -8.78
CA GLN A 61 -4.21 9.42 -9.94
C GLN A 61 -3.57 8.58 -11.05
N VAL A 62 -2.77 7.58 -10.68
CA VAL A 62 -2.02 6.74 -11.64
C VAL A 62 -2.01 5.30 -11.17
N THR A 63 -2.13 4.38 -12.11
CA THR A 63 -1.74 2.97 -11.94
C THR A 63 -0.75 2.58 -13.02
N GLY A 64 0.10 1.59 -12.73
CA GLY A 64 1.03 1.01 -13.70
C GLY A 64 1.66 -0.26 -13.15
N ILE A 65 2.49 -0.90 -13.96
CA ILE A 65 3.25 -2.09 -13.59
C ILE A 65 4.72 -1.71 -13.45
N ASP A 66 5.37 -2.05 -12.34
CA ASP A 66 6.81 -1.78 -12.15
C ASP A 66 7.71 -2.81 -12.85
N ALA A 67 9.03 -2.57 -12.83
CA ALA A 67 10.02 -3.45 -13.44
C ALA A 67 10.04 -4.88 -12.85
N ALA A 68 9.41 -5.10 -11.68
CA ALA A 68 9.26 -6.41 -11.07
C ALA A 68 7.88 -7.04 -11.36
N GLY A 69 7.10 -6.49 -12.29
CA GLY A 69 5.80 -7.02 -12.69
C GLY A 69 4.68 -6.72 -11.68
N ARG A 70 4.88 -5.82 -10.72
CA ARG A 70 3.90 -5.54 -9.66
C ARG A 70 3.07 -4.32 -10.01
N LYS A 71 1.76 -4.38 -9.76
CA LYS A 71 0.86 -3.24 -9.91
C LYS A 71 1.14 -2.19 -8.84
N GLN A 72 1.51 -1.00 -9.28
CA GLN A 72 1.78 0.18 -8.47
C GLN A 72 0.71 1.25 -8.64
N TYR A 73 0.60 2.11 -7.62
CA TYR A 73 -0.41 3.17 -7.55
C TYR A 73 0.25 4.49 -7.15
N ARG A 74 -0.21 5.61 -7.72
CA ARG A 74 0.03 6.96 -7.18
C ARG A 74 -1.29 7.57 -6.74
N TYR A 75 -1.33 8.01 -5.48
CA TYR A 75 -2.51 8.61 -4.88
C TYR A 75 -2.46 10.12 -4.94
N HIS A 76 -3.62 10.75 -4.94
CA HIS A 76 -3.71 12.20 -4.80
C HIS A 76 -3.15 12.65 -3.43
N PRO A 77 -2.30 13.69 -3.36
CA PRO A 77 -1.63 14.11 -2.13
C PRO A 77 -2.57 14.35 -0.94
N ASP A 78 -3.73 14.97 -1.19
CA ASP A 78 -4.71 15.23 -0.11
C ASP A 78 -5.28 13.97 0.53
N PHE A 79 -5.42 12.88 -0.24
CA PHE A 79 -5.87 11.60 0.31
C PHE A 79 -4.78 10.95 1.14
N VAL A 80 -3.51 11.11 0.77
CA VAL A 80 -2.37 10.68 1.58
C VAL A 80 -2.37 11.45 2.90
N ASN A 81 -2.52 12.77 2.86
CA ASN A 81 -2.53 13.64 4.04
C ASN A 81 -3.72 13.34 4.98
N LYS A 82 -4.94 13.22 4.43
CA LYS A 82 -6.13 12.80 5.20
C LYS A 82 -5.96 11.40 5.79
N GLY A 83 -5.36 10.47 5.04
CA GLY A 83 -5.02 9.13 5.49
C GLY A 83 -4.05 9.13 6.67
N ALA A 84 -2.99 9.94 6.60
CA ALA A 84 -2.01 10.10 7.66
C ALA A 84 -2.64 10.64 8.95
N ARG A 85 -3.48 11.69 8.86
CA ARG A 85 -4.21 12.23 10.02
C ARG A 85 -5.12 11.19 10.67
N ARG A 86 -5.86 10.40 9.87
CA ARG A 86 -6.69 9.30 10.39
C ARG A 86 -5.84 8.22 11.09
N LYS A 87 -4.69 7.86 10.51
CA LYS A 87 -3.76 6.90 11.09
C LYS A 87 -3.24 7.40 12.45
N TYR A 88 -2.90 8.68 12.56
CA TYR A 88 -2.47 9.29 13.81
C TYR A 88 -3.54 9.21 14.90
N ARG A 89 -4.80 9.55 14.60
CA ARG A 89 -5.90 9.42 15.58
C ARG A 89 -6.08 7.98 16.06
N LYS A 90 -6.02 7.01 15.15
CA LYS A 90 -6.10 5.59 15.52
C LYS A 90 -4.97 5.14 16.44
N LEU A 91 -3.79 5.76 16.36
CA LEU A 91 -2.70 5.46 17.31
C LEU A 91 -3.04 5.91 18.73
N LEU A 92 -3.73 7.04 18.89
CA LEU A 92 -4.19 7.49 20.21
C LEU A 92 -5.22 6.53 20.80
N ASP A 93 -6.18 6.08 19.98
CA ASP A 93 -7.15 5.07 20.41
C ASP A 93 -6.47 3.74 20.76
N PHE A 94 -5.47 3.33 19.97
CA PHE A 94 -4.67 2.15 20.26
C PHE A 94 -3.86 2.28 21.56
N ALA A 95 -3.28 3.46 21.82
CA ALA A 95 -2.53 3.72 23.05
C ALA A 95 -3.41 3.55 24.30
N ARG A 96 -4.69 3.94 24.23
CA ARG A 96 -5.65 3.76 25.33
C ARG A 96 -5.96 2.29 25.64
N VAL A 97 -5.96 1.42 24.64
CA VAL A 97 -6.22 -0.03 24.85
C VAL A 97 -4.95 -0.82 25.20
N LEU A 98 -3.77 -0.22 25.03
CA LEU A 98 -2.48 -0.87 25.23
C LEU A 98 -2.28 -1.45 26.64
N PRO A 99 -2.71 -0.80 27.74
CA PRO A 99 -2.62 -1.38 29.08
C PRO A 99 -3.41 -2.69 29.21
N ARG A 100 -4.66 -2.71 28.73
CA ARG A 100 -5.53 -3.92 28.78
C ARG A 100 -4.96 -5.05 27.93
N LEU A 101 -4.40 -4.72 26.75
CA LEU A 101 -3.71 -5.71 25.92
C LEU A 101 -2.52 -6.34 26.66
N ARG A 102 -1.69 -5.51 27.31
CA ARG A 102 -0.52 -5.99 28.08
C ARG A 102 -0.93 -6.90 29.23
N GLU A 103 -1.95 -6.50 29.99
CA GLU A 103 -2.50 -7.31 31.08
C GLU A 103 -2.99 -8.68 30.59
N ALA A 104 -3.79 -8.70 29.52
CA ALA A 104 -4.28 -9.94 28.93
C ALA A 104 -3.14 -10.84 28.43
N THR A 105 -2.14 -10.28 27.76
CA THR A 105 -0.97 -11.07 27.31
C THR A 105 -0.16 -11.61 28.47
N ASN A 106 0.04 -10.84 29.55
CA ASN A 106 0.78 -11.31 30.72
C ASN A 106 0.04 -12.47 31.41
N ARG A 107 -1.28 -12.37 31.55
CA ARG A 107 -2.11 -13.44 32.12
C ARG A 107 -2.00 -14.74 31.32
N HIS A 108 -2.10 -14.67 30.00
CA HIS A 108 -1.98 -15.87 29.16
C HIS A 108 -0.56 -16.44 29.11
N LEU A 109 0.48 -15.59 29.23
CA LEU A 109 1.87 -16.05 29.29
C LEU A 109 2.22 -16.80 30.58
N ALA A 110 1.51 -16.49 31.66
CA ALA A 110 1.66 -17.12 32.97
C ALA A 110 0.97 -18.49 33.09
N GLN A 111 0.14 -18.88 32.12
CA GLN A 111 -0.51 -20.20 32.11
C GLN A 111 0.51 -21.33 31.95
N GLU A 112 0.25 -22.49 32.55
CA GLU A 112 1.04 -23.69 32.36
C GLU A 112 0.81 -24.35 31.00
N GLY A 113 1.79 -25.12 30.53
CA GLY A 113 1.73 -25.79 29.22
C GLY A 113 1.78 -24.84 28.01
N VAL A 114 1.57 -25.37 26.81
CA VAL A 114 1.60 -24.60 25.54
C VAL A 114 0.22 -24.60 24.90
N GLY A 115 -0.72 -23.92 25.57
CA GLY A 115 -2.08 -23.69 25.06
C GLY A 115 -2.15 -22.61 23.98
N ARG A 116 -3.27 -22.58 23.26
CA ARG A 116 -3.53 -21.61 22.19
C ARG A 116 -3.35 -20.16 22.65
N GLU A 117 -3.91 -19.83 23.81
CA GLU A 117 -3.88 -18.49 24.40
C GLU A 117 -2.46 -18.03 24.70
N ARG A 118 -1.62 -18.94 25.22
CA ARG A 118 -0.21 -18.69 25.51
C ARG A 118 0.61 -18.46 24.24
N VAL A 119 0.36 -19.25 23.20
CA VAL A 119 0.99 -19.07 21.88
C VAL A 119 0.60 -17.72 21.28
N LEU A 120 -0.68 -17.37 21.28
CA LEU A 120 -1.16 -16.07 20.77
C LEU A 120 -0.56 -14.89 21.55
N ALA A 121 -0.53 -14.98 22.88
CA ALA A 121 0.09 -13.95 23.71
C ALA A 121 1.60 -13.82 23.44
N THR A 122 2.29 -14.93 23.17
CA THR A 122 3.70 -14.95 22.77
C THR A 122 3.90 -14.23 21.44
N VAL A 123 3.09 -14.55 20.42
CA VAL A 123 3.13 -13.88 19.09
C VAL A 123 2.92 -12.38 19.25
N VAL A 124 1.86 -11.96 19.97
CA VAL A 124 1.59 -10.54 20.22
C VAL A 124 2.77 -9.87 20.95
N ARG A 125 3.36 -10.54 21.95
CA ARG A 125 4.49 -9.98 22.70
C ARG A 125 5.73 -9.82 21.82
N LEU A 126 6.02 -10.80 20.97
CA LEU A 126 7.11 -10.72 20.00
C LEU A 126 6.88 -9.60 18.99
N MET A 127 5.66 -9.44 18.46
CA MET A 127 5.32 -8.30 17.60
C MET A 127 5.60 -6.97 18.29
N THR A 128 5.21 -6.82 19.56
CA THR A 128 5.38 -5.54 20.28
C THR A 128 6.84 -5.25 20.67
N ARG A 129 7.68 -6.26 20.91
CA ARG A 129 9.07 -6.08 21.34
C ARG A 129 10.05 -6.04 20.17
N GLY A 130 9.86 -6.89 19.16
CA GLY A 130 10.76 -7.01 18.02
C GLY A 130 10.23 -6.35 16.74
N PHE A 131 9.05 -5.71 16.78
CA PHE A 131 8.40 -5.11 15.62
C PHE A 131 8.25 -6.07 14.42
N PHE A 132 8.16 -7.37 14.73
CA PHE A 132 8.02 -8.39 13.70
C PHE A 132 6.70 -8.21 12.95
N ARG A 133 6.76 -8.43 11.63
CA ARG A 133 5.56 -8.63 10.83
C ARG A 133 4.96 -9.99 11.17
N VAL A 134 3.63 -10.07 11.07
CA VAL A 134 2.91 -11.35 11.24
C VAL A 134 3.48 -12.42 10.30
N GLY A 135 3.73 -12.04 9.04
CA GLY A 135 4.12 -12.97 7.98
C GLY A 135 2.90 -13.51 7.24
N SER A 136 3.11 -14.01 6.02
CA SER A 136 2.11 -14.80 5.31
C SER A 136 2.79 -15.96 4.61
N GLU A 137 2.09 -17.08 4.50
CA GLU A 137 2.59 -18.28 3.81
C GLU A 137 2.96 -17.97 2.36
N ARG A 138 2.15 -17.16 1.67
CA ARG A 138 2.40 -16.72 0.30
C ARG A 138 3.75 -16.01 0.13
N TYR A 139 4.08 -15.09 1.04
CA TYR A 139 5.35 -14.36 0.97
C TYR A 139 6.56 -15.21 1.38
N ALA A 140 6.36 -16.21 2.25
CA ALA A 140 7.43 -17.12 2.65
C ALA A 140 7.92 -18.01 1.49
N VAL A 141 6.99 -18.46 0.63
CA VAL A 141 7.32 -19.31 -0.53
C VAL A 141 7.92 -18.49 -1.68
N GLU A 142 7.28 -17.37 -2.05
CA GLU A 142 7.69 -16.60 -3.23
C GLU A 142 8.99 -15.81 -3.03
N ASN A 143 9.26 -15.29 -1.82
CA ASN A 143 10.34 -14.33 -1.58
C ASN A 143 11.38 -14.79 -0.56
N LYS A 144 11.27 -16.01 -0.02
CA LYS A 144 12.09 -16.52 1.10
C LYS A 144 12.11 -15.57 2.32
N THR A 145 11.04 -14.79 2.51
CA THR A 145 10.89 -13.86 3.64
C THR A 145 10.00 -14.46 4.72
N PHE A 146 10.49 -14.53 5.96
CA PHE A 146 9.74 -15.13 7.08
C PHE A 146 9.18 -14.05 8.02
N GLY A 147 7.96 -14.25 8.51
CA GLY A 147 7.38 -13.53 9.65
C GLY A 147 7.09 -14.47 10.82
N LEU A 148 6.50 -13.95 11.91
CA LEU A 148 6.26 -14.73 13.14
C LEU A 148 5.50 -16.03 12.93
N THR A 149 4.53 -16.05 12.02
CA THR A 149 3.71 -17.24 11.75
C THR A 149 4.39 -18.24 10.82
N THR A 150 5.55 -17.91 10.25
CA THR A 150 6.28 -18.76 9.31
C THR A 150 7.70 -19.11 9.79
N LEU A 151 8.02 -18.83 11.05
CA LEU A 151 9.31 -19.22 11.65
C LEU A 151 9.38 -20.75 11.77
N ARG A 152 10.54 -21.31 11.45
CA ARG A 152 10.82 -22.76 11.55
C ARG A 152 11.92 -22.98 12.58
N LYS A 153 11.85 -24.06 13.34
CA LYS A 153 13.01 -24.56 14.08
C LYS A 153 14.01 -25.08 13.04
N THR A 154 15.20 -24.50 13.03
CA THR A 154 16.38 -25.09 12.38
C THR A 154 16.78 -26.38 13.07
#